data_AF-A0A183IXM8-F1
#
_entry.id   AF-A0A183IXM8-F1
#
_cell.length_a   1.000
_cell.length_b   1.000
_cell.length_c   1.000
_cell.angle_alpha   90.00
_cell.angle_beta   90.00
_cell.angle_gamma   90.00
#
_symmetry.space_group_name_H-M   'P 1'
#
loop_
_entity.id
_entity.type
_entity.pdbx_description
1 polymer ?
#
loop_
_entity_poly.entity_id
_entity_poly.type
_entity_poly.pdbx_seq_one_letter_code
_entity_poly.pdbx_strand_id
1 'polypeptide(L)'
;MTISESACVLFVSYNCFFQNVHISNFSSSWADGMAFCALIHHFCPEAFDFNKLNPAERAKNLSLAFRVAEENAGIVPLLEVEDMLLMGEKPDYKCIFTYVQSIFIQFRDRD
;
A
#
# COMPACT_ATOMS: atom_id res chain seq x y z
N MET A 1 -8.19 -7.22 -18.08
CA MET A 1 -7.68 -6.14 -17.22
C MET A 1 -8.57 -4.93 -17.48
N THR A 2 -9.39 -4.53 -16.52
CA THR A 2 -10.32 -3.39 -16.63
C THR A 2 -9.56 -2.07 -16.61
N ILE A 3 -10.18 -1.00 -17.10
CA ILE A 3 -9.55 0.34 -17.18
C ILE A 3 -9.08 0.83 -15.80
N SER A 4 -9.77 0.44 -14.72
CA SER A 4 -9.40 0.77 -13.34
C SER A 4 -8.12 0.06 -12.88
N GLU A 5 -7.91 -1.19 -13.31
CA GLU A 5 -6.69 -1.95 -13.02
C GLU A 5 -5.48 -1.29 -13.71
N SER A 6 -5.61 -0.86 -14.96
CA SER A 6 -4.53 -0.17 -15.68
C SER A 6 -4.16 1.18 -15.05
N ALA A 7 -5.15 1.95 -14.58
CA ALA A 7 -4.90 3.23 -13.93
C ALA A 7 -4.20 3.05 -12.57
N CYS A 8 -4.63 2.08 -11.76
CA CYS A 8 -4.01 1.75 -10.48
C CYS A 8 -2.54 1.32 -10.68
N VAL A 9 -2.29 0.43 -11.63
CA VAL A 9 -0.93 -0.04 -11.95
C VAL A 9 -0.03 1.12 -12.40
N LEU A 10 -0.49 1.94 -13.36
CA LEU A 10 0.28 3.09 -13.84
C LEU A 10 0.53 4.10 -12.72
N PHE A 11 -0.46 4.37 -11.89
CA PHE A 11 -0.36 5.30 -10.79
C PHE A 11 0.66 4.85 -9.74
N VAL A 12 0.57 3.58 -9.31
CA VAL A 12 1.50 2.98 -8.36
C VAL A 12 2.92 2.98 -8.93
N SER A 13 3.11 2.55 -10.17
CA SER A 13 4.43 2.50 -10.80
C SER A 13 5.06 3.88 -10.99
N TYR A 14 4.27 4.93 -11.24
CA TYR A 14 4.80 6.28 -11.48
C TYR A 14 4.96 7.11 -10.20
N ASN A 15 4.00 7.04 -9.28
CA ASN A 15 3.97 7.94 -8.12
C ASN A 15 4.76 7.43 -6.92
N CYS A 16 4.79 6.11 -6.68
CA CYS A 16 5.59 5.56 -5.59
C CYS A 16 7.10 5.64 -5.87
N PHE A 17 7.48 5.77 -7.14
CA PHE A 17 8.86 6.05 -7.55
C PHE A 17 9.39 7.38 -6.95
N PHE A 18 8.53 8.39 -6.78
CA PHE A 18 8.92 9.67 -6.16
C PHE A 18 9.24 9.56 -4.66
N GLN A 19 8.76 8.51 -3.99
CA GLN A 19 9.05 8.24 -2.58
C GLN A 19 10.26 7.29 -2.40
N ASN A 20 11.09 7.11 -3.44
CA ASN A 20 12.20 6.15 -3.49
C ASN A 20 11.79 4.69 -3.22
N VAL A 21 10.50 4.35 -3.39
CA VAL A 21 10.02 2.96 -3.29
C VAL A 21 9.91 2.37 -4.68
N HIS A 22 10.72 1.35 -4.97
CA HIS A 22 10.70 0.68 -6.26
C HIS A 22 9.66 -0.46 -6.28
N ILE A 23 8.48 -0.17 -6.84
CA ILE A 23 7.40 -1.15 -6.99
C ILE A 23 7.48 -1.78 -8.39
N SER A 24 7.81 -3.07 -8.45
CA SER A 24 7.91 -3.82 -9.72
C SER A 24 6.89 -4.95 -9.84
N ASN A 25 6.18 -5.29 -8.75
CA ASN A 25 5.19 -6.34 -8.73
C ASN A 25 4.15 -6.10 -7.61
N PHE A 26 3.09 -6.91 -7.60
CA PHE A 26 2.09 -6.95 -6.52
C PHE A 26 2.35 -8.07 -5.53
N SER A 27 3.62 -8.34 -5.18
CA SER A 27 3.98 -9.37 -4.21
C SER A 27 5.14 -8.86 -3.34
N SER A 28 6.38 -9.20 -3.66
CA SER A 28 7.54 -8.85 -2.86
C SER A 28 7.77 -7.35 -2.68
N SER A 29 7.38 -6.50 -3.64
CA SER A 29 7.47 -5.04 -3.48
C SER A 29 6.60 -4.47 -2.35
N TRP A 30 5.67 -5.26 -1.80
CA TRP A 30 4.72 -4.84 -0.78
C TRP A 30 4.96 -5.51 0.57
N ALA A 31 5.88 -6.48 0.63
CA ALA A 31 6.08 -7.35 1.79
C ALA A 31 6.63 -6.62 3.03
N ASP A 32 7.31 -5.49 2.84
CA ASP A 32 7.90 -4.69 3.91
C ASP A 32 7.01 -3.52 4.39
N GLY A 33 5.84 -3.35 3.77
CA GLY A 33 4.89 -2.29 4.07
C GLY A 33 5.26 -0.90 3.52
N MET A 34 6.43 -0.70 2.92
CA MET A 34 6.86 0.61 2.41
C MET A 34 6.01 1.07 1.22
N ALA A 35 5.66 0.14 0.32
CA ALA A 35 4.77 0.44 -0.80
C ALA A 35 3.36 0.85 -0.37
N PHE A 36 2.81 0.21 0.67
CA PHE A 36 1.53 0.61 1.24
C PHE A 36 1.62 2.00 1.88
N CYS A 37 2.69 2.27 2.64
CA CYS A 37 2.91 3.59 3.23
C CYS A 37 3.06 4.67 2.14
N ALA A 38 3.77 4.39 1.05
CA ALA A 38 3.98 5.36 -0.03
C ALA A 38 2.66 5.67 -0.75
N LEU A 39 1.85 4.64 -1.01
CA LEU A 39 0.52 4.80 -1.61
C LEU A 39 -0.39 5.70 -0.75
N ILE A 40 -0.43 5.45 0.56
CA ILE A 40 -1.27 6.22 1.48
C ILE A 40 -0.74 7.64 1.66
N HIS A 41 0.56 7.81 1.82
CA HIS A 41 1.19 9.12 1.96
C HIS A 41 0.98 10.00 0.71
N HIS A 42 0.79 9.41 -0.48
CA HIS A 42 0.41 10.18 -1.66
C HIS A 42 -0.96 10.87 -1.50
N PHE A 43 -1.96 10.15 -0.99
CA PHE A 43 -3.31 10.70 -0.77
C PHE A 43 -3.44 11.49 0.54
N CYS A 44 -2.63 11.14 1.55
CA CYS A 44 -2.65 11.73 2.88
C CYS A 44 -1.22 12.07 3.36
N PRO A 45 -0.56 13.07 2.76
CA PRO A 45 0.84 13.41 3.09
C PRO A 45 1.02 13.86 4.55
N GLU A 46 -0.03 14.41 5.17
CA GLU A 46 0.00 14.88 6.56
C GLU A 46 -0.23 13.76 7.60
N ALA A 47 -0.55 12.53 7.17
CA ALA A 47 -0.92 11.45 8.10
C ALA A 47 0.26 10.90 8.90
N PHE A 48 1.47 10.89 8.32
CA PHE A 48 2.70 10.46 8.97
C PHE A 48 3.94 10.89 8.17
N ASP A 49 5.08 10.96 8.85
CA ASP A 49 6.37 11.31 8.24
C ASP A 49 7.00 10.09 7.54
N PHE A 50 6.80 9.99 6.22
CA PHE A 50 7.29 8.86 5.41
C PHE A 50 8.82 8.67 5.50
N ASN A 51 9.58 9.75 5.63
CA ASN A 51 11.05 9.70 5.66
C ASN A 51 11.63 9.05 6.93
N LYS A 52 10.80 8.87 7.97
CA LYS A 52 11.19 8.19 9.22
C LYS A 52 10.93 6.69 9.20
N LEU A 53 10.31 6.16 8.14
CA LEU A 53 10.01 4.74 8.03
C LEU A 53 11.26 3.95 7.64
N ASN A 54 11.32 2.71 8.11
CA ASN A 54 12.43 1.81 7.86
C ASN A 54 11.89 0.50 7.26
N PRO A 55 12.39 0.04 6.09
CA PRO A 55 11.98 -1.23 5.48
C PRO A 55 12.16 -2.46 6.40
N ALA A 56 13.09 -2.40 7.35
CA ALA A 56 13.29 -3.48 8.32
C ALA A 56 12.15 -3.60 9.35
N GLU A 57 11.37 -2.53 9.58
CA GLU A 57 10.26 -2.51 10.54
C GLU A 57 8.93 -2.95 9.90
N ARG A 58 8.93 -4.11 9.22
CA ARG A 58 7.80 -4.60 8.39
C ARG A 58 6.44 -4.52 9.09
N ALA A 59 6.34 -5.08 10.29
CA ALA A 59 5.09 -5.13 11.06
C ALA A 59 4.55 -3.73 11.35
N LYS A 60 5.44 -2.80 11.71
CA LYS A 60 5.10 -1.41 12.03
C LYS A 60 4.64 -0.65 10.78
N ASN A 61 5.32 -0.84 9.65
CA ASN A 61 4.94 -0.20 8.39
C ASN A 61 3.56 -0.68 7.91
N LEU A 62 3.33 -2.00 7.93
CA LEU A 62 2.04 -2.59 7.57
C LEU A 62 0.91 -2.09 8.50
N SER A 63 1.14 -2.14 9.82
CA SER A 63 0.17 -1.66 10.80
C SER A 63 -0.15 -0.17 10.62
N LEU A 64 0.88 0.65 10.39
CA LEU A 64 0.71 2.09 10.17
C LEU A 64 -0.14 2.34 8.92
N ALA A 65 0.22 1.70 7.80
CA ALA A 65 -0.52 1.86 6.56
C ALA A 65 -1.98 1.46 6.71
N PHE A 66 -2.27 0.25 7.21
CA PHE A 66 -3.63 -0.25 7.27
C PHE A 66 -4.51 0.58 8.22
N ARG A 67 -3.95 0.98 9.37
CA ARG A 67 -4.62 1.88 10.31
C ARG A 67 -4.96 3.23 9.70
N VAL A 68 -4.00 3.86 8.99
CA VAL A 68 -4.22 5.17 8.38
C VAL A 68 -5.25 5.10 7.25
N ALA A 69 -5.23 4.03 6.45
CA ALA A 69 -6.23 3.78 5.41
C ALA A 69 -7.65 3.65 5.99
N GLU A 70 -7.78 2.95 7.12
CA GLU A 70 -9.05 2.84 7.84
C GLU A 70 -9.48 4.19 8.43
N GLU A 71 -8.61 4.88 9.16
CA GLU A 71 -8.92 6.15 9.83
C GLU A 71 -9.30 7.27 8.85
N ASN A 72 -8.64 7.36 7.68
CA ASN A 72 -8.82 8.48 6.74
C ASN A 72 -9.84 8.20 5.64
N ALA A 73 -9.97 6.94 5.21
CA ALA A 73 -10.84 6.58 4.09
C ALA A 73 -11.92 5.55 4.43
N GLY A 74 -11.96 5.05 5.67
CA GLY A 74 -12.90 4.02 6.11
C GLY A 74 -12.69 2.68 5.40
N ILE A 75 -11.47 2.41 4.93
CA ILE A 75 -11.14 1.19 4.21
C ILE A 75 -11.03 0.05 5.22
N VAL A 76 -11.93 -0.93 5.12
CA VAL A 76 -11.83 -2.16 5.91
C VAL A 76 -10.56 -2.92 5.49
N PRO A 77 -9.67 -3.29 6.43
CA PRO A 77 -8.49 -4.08 6.10
C PRO A 77 -8.88 -5.42 5.47
N LEU A 78 -8.42 -5.68 4.25
CA LEU A 78 -8.56 -7.00 3.60
C LEU A 78 -7.38 -7.93 3.91
N LEU A 79 -6.33 -7.37 4.51
CA LEU A 79 -5.11 -8.07 4.90
C LEU A 79 -4.84 -7.81 6.37
N GLU A 80 -4.49 -8.86 7.10
CA GLU A 80 -4.00 -8.75 8.47
C GLU A 80 -2.47 -8.63 8.48
N VAL A 81 -1.93 -7.92 9.47
CA VAL A 81 -0.49 -7.72 9.59
C VAL A 81 0.20 -9.06 9.87
N GLU A 82 -0.37 -9.85 10.75
CA GLU A 82 0.10 -11.18 11.12
C GLU A 82 0.20 -12.10 9.91
N ASP A 83 -0.83 -12.13 9.06
CA ASP A 83 -0.85 -12.93 7.83
C ASP A 83 0.23 -12.48 6.84
N MET A 84 0.41 -11.17 6.67
CA MET A 84 1.46 -10.61 5.82
C MET A 84 2.86 -10.96 6.33
N LEU A 85 3.06 -11.02 7.64
CA LEU A 85 4.32 -11.45 8.24
C LEU A 85 4.55 -12.94 8.04
N LEU A 86 3.51 -13.78 8.18
CA LEU A 86 3.57 -15.22 7.94
C LEU A 86 3.86 -15.55 6.47
N MET A 87 3.31 -14.79 5.53
CA MET A 87 3.60 -14.92 4.09
C MET A 87 5.04 -14.53 3.71
N GLY A 88 5.78 -13.87 4.62
CA GLY A 88 7.18 -13.54 4.41
C GLY A 88 7.37 -12.56 3.25
N GLU A 89 8.38 -12.80 2.42
CA GLU A 89 8.79 -11.88 1.34
C GLU A 89 7.96 -12.02 0.06
N LYS A 90 7.06 -13.00 -0.03
CA LYS A 90 6.31 -13.32 -1.25
C LYS A 90 4.82 -13.54 -0.96
N PRO A 91 4.11 -12.48 -0.52
CA PRO A 91 2.66 -12.56 -0.34
C PRO A 91 1.94 -12.85 -1.67
N ASP A 92 0.76 -13.46 -1.58
CA ASP A 92 -0.03 -13.80 -2.77
C ASP A 92 -0.43 -12.53 -3.54
N TYR A 93 -0.14 -12.53 -4.85
CA TYR A 93 -0.28 -11.31 -5.63
C TYR A 93 -1.73 -10.86 -5.81
N LYS A 94 -2.70 -11.79 -5.77
CA LYS A 94 -4.12 -11.46 -5.91
C LYS A 94 -4.61 -10.76 -4.66
N CYS A 95 -4.21 -11.24 -3.48
CA CYS A 95 -4.51 -10.61 -2.20
C CYS A 95 -3.97 -9.17 -2.15
N ILE A 96 -2.70 -8.97 -2.48
CA ILE A 96 -2.09 -7.62 -2.53
C ILE A 96 -2.80 -6.75 -3.55
N PHE A 97 -2.97 -7.23 -4.78
CA PHE A 97 -3.58 -6.45 -5.86
C PHE A 97 -5.00 -6.00 -5.51
N THR A 98 -5.81 -6.91 -4.95
CA THR A 98 -7.20 -6.62 -4.55
C THR A 98 -7.24 -5.53 -3.49
N TYR A 99 -6.35 -5.59 -2.49
CA TYR A 99 -6.31 -4.60 -1.43
C TYR A 99 -5.80 -3.24 -1.93
N VAL A 100 -4.76 -3.22 -2.75
CA VAL A 100 -4.26 -1.98 -3.36
C VAL A 100 -5.32 -1.33 -4.24
N GLN A 101 -6.07 -2.11 -5.01
CA GLN A 101 -7.18 -1.60 -5.81
C GLN A 101 -8.28 -1.00 -4.93
N SER A 102 -8.62 -1.64 -3.81
CA SER A 102 -9.58 -1.11 -2.84
C SER A 102 -9.13 0.23 -2.26
N ILE A 103 -7.85 0.36 -1.87
CA ILE A 103 -7.27 1.61 -1.38
C ILE A 103 -7.37 2.70 -2.44
N PHE A 104 -6.89 2.42 -3.66
CA PHE A 104 -6.86 3.40 -4.74
C PHE A 104 -8.25 3.92 -5.10
N ILE A 105 -9.24 3.04 -5.23
CA ILE A 105 -10.62 3.42 -5.56
C ILE A 105 -11.19 4.29 -4.44
N GLN A 106 -11.04 3.87 -3.18
CA GLN A 106 -11.64 4.56 -2.05
C GLN A 106 -11.06 5.96 -1.83
N PHE A 107 -9.76 6.15 -2.02
CA PHE A 107 -9.16 7.48 -1.93
C PHE A 107 -9.51 8.36 -3.13
N ARG A 108 -9.47 7.81 -4.35
CA ARG A 108 -9.81 8.56 -5.55
C ARG A 108 -11.28 9.00 -5.59
N ASP A 109 -12.21 8.19 -5.09
CA ASP A 109 -13.63 8.56 -5.06
C ASP A 109 -13.94 9.64 -3.98
N ARG A 110 -12.96 9.98 -3.13
CA ARG A 110 -13.05 11.04 -2.11
C ARG A 110 -12.39 12.37 -2.53
N ASP A 111 -11.61 12.39 -3.61
CA ASP A 111 -11.03 13.59 -4.23
C ASP A 111 -11.99 14.22 -5.27
#